data_AF-A0A150FYS0-F1
#
_entry.id   AF-A0A150FYS0-F1
#
_cell.length_a   1.000
_cell.length_b   1.000
_cell.length_c   1.000
_cell.angle_alpha   90.00
_cell.angle_beta   90.00
_cell.angle_gamma   90.00
#
_symmetry.space_group_name_H-M   'P 1'
#
loop_
_entity.id
_entity.type
_entity.pdbx_description
1 polymer ?
#
loop_
_entity_poly.entity_id
_entity_poly.type
_entity_poly.pdbx_seq_one_letter_code
_entity_poly.pdbx_strand_id
1 'polypeptide(L)'
;MGKIKCELASTEPVGSFLAKELGDRIMALTELHGLKDPRHAEQLWFGLGHVRYTWDNAMLQSLLSRTLRDMGTWGDLKSLAQTCNAIALLTGRNGVKVYQNQREQIQAALLAAIPVADPQDLAMAAPGLVLTVKQLQLSLPPDTIKYLHNCIFIKPQLRGRQRSAPAIAGSLYDFTRLGYQPTVAEAVVWGQRLLDTLSQKGGASSQDDQSWVFLALSSCRNYTPAPDVKARLKGLAEGLPKGCSPGICSRTLIACKNWGLALAPGVVERLEGRYKR
;
A
#
# COMPACT_ATOMS: atom_id res chain seq x y z
N MET A 1 28.90 13.81 -25.56
CA MET A 1 28.67 12.35 -25.58
C MET A 1 27.17 12.10 -25.45
N GLY A 2 26.51 11.73 -26.54
CA GLY A 2 25.07 11.47 -26.58
C GLY A 2 24.73 10.20 -25.82
N LYS A 3 23.64 10.22 -25.04
CA LYS A 3 23.10 9.03 -24.40
C LYS A 3 22.65 8.06 -25.50
N ILE A 4 23.37 6.95 -25.64
CA ILE A 4 22.94 5.82 -26.45
C ILE A 4 21.70 5.24 -25.76
N LYS A 5 20.51 5.61 -26.25
CA LYS A 5 19.27 4.88 -25.97
C LYS A 5 19.35 3.58 -26.78
N CYS A 6 19.71 2.49 -26.13
CA CYS A 6 19.54 1.17 -26.73
C CYS A 6 18.06 0.77 -26.54
N GLU A 7 17.22 1.02 -27.56
CA GLU A 7 15.86 0.48 -27.60
C GLU A 7 15.91 -0.99 -28.01
N LEU A 8 16.18 -1.87 -27.04
CA LEU A 8 16.20 -3.33 -27.20
C LEU A 8 14.87 -3.90 -27.75
N ALA A 9 13.79 -3.13 -27.72
CA ALA A 9 12.49 -3.52 -28.26
C ALA A 9 12.39 -3.38 -29.80
N SER A 10 13.29 -2.63 -30.43
CA SER A 10 13.18 -2.24 -31.84
C SER A 10 13.96 -3.14 -32.81
N THR A 11 14.92 -3.92 -32.33
CA THR A 11 15.86 -4.65 -33.19
C THR A 11 15.76 -6.17 -33.15
N GLU A 12 14.97 -6.77 -32.26
CA GLU A 12 14.85 -8.23 -32.19
C GLU A 12 13.62 -8.67 -31.37
N PRO A 13 12.82 -9.65 -31.82
CA PRO A 13 11.77 -10.28 -31.01
C PRO A 13 12.36 -11.27 -29.97
N VAL A 14 13.59 -11.04 -29.50
CA VAL A 14 14.27 -11.87 -28.50
C VAL A 14 13.64 -11.70 -27.11
N GLY A 15 12.85 -10.64 -26.91
CA GLY A 15 12.15 -10.39 -25.64
C GLY A 15 11.20 -11.52 -25.22
N SER A 16 10.49 -12.16 -26.15
CA SER A 16 9.61 -13.29 -25.84
C SER A 16 10.39 -14.58 -25.62
N PHE A 17 11.46 -14.82 -26.40
CA PHE A 17 12.32 -15.99 -26.24
C PHE A 17 13.08 -15.95 -24.92
N LEU A 18 13.77 -14.86 -24.59
CA LEU A 18 14.51 -14.71 -23.34
C LEU A 18 13.58 -14.76 -22.12
N ALA A 19 12.41 -14.12 -22.17
CA ALA A 19 11.46 -14.19 -21.07
C ALA A 19 10.88 -15.60 -20.88
N LYS A 20 10.68 -16.34 -21.98
CA LYS A 20 10.29 -17.75 -21.92
C LYS A 20 11.41 -18.61 -21.33
N GLU A 21 12.64 -18.50 -21.80
CA GLU A 21 13.80 -19.22 -21.26
C GLU A 21 14.01 -18.92 -19.77
N LEU A 22 13.87 -17.65 -19.37
CA LEU A 22 13.91 -17.25 -17.96
C LEU A 22 12.77 -17.89 -17.17
N GLY A 23 11.55 -17.87 -17.70
CA GLY A 23 10.39 -18.52 -17.10
C GLY A 23 10.62 -20.02 -16.92
N ASP A 24 11.02 -20.72 -17.98
CA ASP A 24 11.31 -22.14 -17.99
C ASP A 24 12.43 -22.48 -16.99
N ARG A 25 13.47 -21.64 -16.91
CA ARG A 25 14.56 -21.81 -15.93
C ARG A 25 14.11 -21.58 -14.50
N ILE A 26 13.29 -20.55 -14.24
CA ILE A 26 12.67 -20.32 -12.92
C ILE A 26 11.84 -21.54 -12.51
N MET A 27 11.06 -22.08 -13.45
CA MET A 27 10.25 -23.26 -13.21
C MET A 27 11.10 -24.52 -12.98
N ALA A 28 12.18 -24.72 -13.72
CA ALA A 28 13.07 -25.85 -13.47
C ALA A 28 13.75 -25.76 -12.08
N LEU A 29 14.26 -24.58 -11.72
CA LEU A 29 14.98 -24.37 -10.45
C LEU A 29 14.06 -24.46 -9.23
N THR A 30 12.87 -23.88 -9.30
CA THR A 30 11.90 -23.93 -8.19
C THR A 30 11.25 -25.31 -8.02
N GLU A 31 11.19 -26.13 -9.07
CA GLU A 31 10.78 -27.54 -8.93
C GLU A 31 11.85 -28.36 -8.20
N LEU A 32 13.12 -28.16 -8.57
CA LEU A 32 14.23 -28.95 -8.04
C LEU A 32 14.60 -28.56 -6.60
N HIS A 33 14.61 -27.27 -6.28
CA HIS A 33 15.14 -26.77 -5.02
C HIS A 33 14.09 -26.18 -4.08
N GLY A 34 12.90 -25.86 -4.60
CA GLY A 34 11.91 -25.07 -3.88
C GLY A 34 12.36 -23.63 -3.64
N LEU A 35 11.59 -22.92 -2.82
CA LEU A 35 11.82 -21.57 -2.33
C LEU A 35 11.94 -21.59 -0.79
N LYS A 36 12.82 -22.46 -0.29
CA LYS A 36 13.02 -22.65 1.16
C LYS A 36 13.60 -21.41 1.86
N ASP A 37 14.50 -20.70 1.18
CA ASP A 37 15.01 -19.42 1.67
C ASP A 37 14.03 -18.30 1.26
N PRO A 38 13.41 -17.60 2.22
CA PRO A 38 12.42 -16.58 1.93
C PRO A 38 13.00 -15.40 1.13
N ARG A 39 14.32 -15.15 1.21
CA ARG A 39 14.99 -14.07 0.46
C ARG A 39 15.02 -14.36 -1.03
N HIS A 40 15.12 -15.63 -1.44
CA HIS A 40 15.06 -16.01 -2.85
C HIS A 40 13.67 -15.74 -3.42
N ALA A 41 12.63 -16.07 -2.67
CA ALA A 41 11.26 -15.76 -3.07
C ALA A 41 11.02 -14.25 -3.14
N GLU A 42 11.48 -13.48 -2.14
CA GLU A 42 11.41 -12.01 -2.13
C GLU A 42 12.01 -11.45 -3.42
N GLN A 43 13.27 -11.78 -3.70
CA GLN A 43 13.99 -11.26 -4.87
C GLN A 43 13.34 -11.68 -6.19
N LEU A 44 12.87 -12.92 -6.28
CA LEU A 44 12.21 -13.44 -7.47
C LEU A 44 10.89 -12.69 -7.75
N TRP A 45 9.98 -12.65 -6.78
CA TRP A 45 8.70 -11.97 -6.95
C TRP A 45 8.85 -10.46 -7.14
N PHE A 46 9.78 -9.84 -6.40
CA PHE A 46 10.13 -8.44 -6.60
C PHE A 46 10.65 -8.21 -8.02
N GLY A 47 11.59 -9.01 -8.50
CA GLY A 47 12.15 -8.93 -9.85
C GLY A 47 11.07 -9.04 -10.92
N LEU A 48 10.24 -10.09 -10.86
CA LEU A 48 9.13 -10.31 -11.80
C LEU A 48 8.14 -9.14 -11.81
N GLY A 49 7.85 -8.56 -10.63
CA GLY A 49 6.99 -7.39 -10.45
C GLY A 49 7.51 -6.11 -11.10
N HIS A 50 8.83 -5.91 -11.11
CA HIS A 50 9.47 -4.69 -11.59
C HIS A 50 9.81 -4.72 -13.08
N VAL A 51 9.81 -5.90 -13.69
CA VAL A 51 9.92 -6.02 -15.15
C VAL A 51 8.58 -5.64 -15.78
N ARG A 52 8.61 -4.70 -16.74
CA ARG A 52 7.44 -4.31 -17.54
C ARG A 52 7.17 -5.33 -18.66
N TYR A 53 7.02 -6.59 -18.26
CA TYR A 53 6.70 -7.72 -19.14
C TYR A 53 5.37 -8.37 -18.70
N THR A 54 4.68 -9.01 -19.64
CA THR A 54 3.47 -9.80 -19.38
C THR A 54 3.89 -11.26 -19.25
N TRP A 55 4.04 -11.71 -18.02
CA TRP A 55 4.45 -13.08 -17.74
C TRP A 55 3.33 -14.07 -18.07
N ASP A 56 3.71 -15.30 -18.41
CA ASP A 56 2.73 -16.36 -18.63
C ASP A 56 1.93 -16.64 -17.34
N ASN A 57 0.60 -16.68 -17.47
CA ASN A 57 -0.28 -16.83 -16.32
C ASN A 57 -0.19 -18.23 -15.70
N ALA A 58 0.05 -19.27 -16.49
CA ALA A 58 0.19 -20.63 -15.96
C ALA A 58 1.51 -20.76 -15.19
N MET A 59 2.59 -20.17 -15.70
CA MET A 59 3.86 -20.03 -15.00
C MET A 59 3.70 -19.32 -13.66
N LEU A 60 3.06 -18.14 -13.63
CA LEU A 60 2.82 -17.39 -12.39
C LEU A 60 1.96 -18.17 -11.38
N GLN A 61 0.95 -18.90 -11.84
CA GLN A 61 0.12 -19.76 -10.96
C GLN A 61 0.91 -20.92 -10.36
N SER A 62 1.77 -21.55 -11.16
CA SER A 62 2.61 -22.64 -10.69
C SER A 62 3.68 -22.13 -9.72
N LEU A 63 4.30 -20.99 -10.03
CA LEU A 63 5.26 -20.33 -9.13
C LEU A 63 4.61 -19.93 -7.80
N LEU A 64 3.39 -19.36 -7.85
CA LEU A 64 2.61 -19.05 -6.65
C LEU A 64 2.42 -20.31 -5.79
N SER A 65 1.94 -21.39 -6.39
CA SER A 65 1.68 -22.64 -5.68
C SER A 65 2.94 -23.21 -5.02
N ARG A 66 4.10 -23.11 -5.69
CA ARG A 66 5.40 -23.52 -5.12
C ARG A 66 5.86 -22.60 -3.99
N THR A 67 5.69 -21.30 -4.18
CA THR A 67 6.04 -20.31 -3.15
C THR A 67 5.26 -20.59 -1.87
N LEU A 68 3.95 -20.84 -1.98
CA LEU A 68 3.09 -21.10 -0.82
C LEU A 68 3.41 -22.41 -0.09
N ARG A 69 3.87 -23.43 -0.81
CA ARG A 69 4.31 -24.70 -0.21
C ARG A 69 5.43 -24.50 0.80
N ASP A 70 6.40 -23.65 0.49
CA ASP A 70 7.56 -23.41 1.36
C ASP A 70 7.31 -22.27 2.36
N MET A 71 6.43 -21.32 2.02
CA MET A 71 6.13 -20.12 2.80
C MET A 71 5.74 -20.39 4.25
N GLY A 72 5.02 -21.48 4.53
CA GLY A 72 4.58 -21.82 5.88
C GLY A 72 5.71 -22.05 6.89
N THR A 73 6.95 -22.26 6.42
CA THR A 73 8.13 -22.48 7.26
C THR A 73 9.02 -21.24 7.42
N TRP A 74 8.67 -20.14 6.77
CA TRP A 74 9.47 -18.93 6.79
C TRP A 74 9.31 -18.15 8.10
N GLY A 75 10.41 -17.97 8.84
CA GLY A 75 10.45 -17.13 10.04
C GLY A 75 10.78 -15.65 9.80
N ASP A 76 11.32 -15.31 8.62
CA ASP A 76 11.71 -13.92 8.31
C ASP A 76 10.50 -13.08 7.85
N LEU A 77 9.98 -12.23 8.76
CA LEU A 77 8.84 -11.36 8.47
C LEU A 77 9.10 -10.46 7.27
N LYS A 78 10.31 -9.91 7.13
CA LYS A 78 10.62 -8.94 6.08
C LYS A 78 10.41 -9.58 4.71
N SER A 79 11.09 -10.70 4.45
CA SER A 79 10.98 -11.40 3.17
C SER A 79 9.56 -11.92 2.93
N LEU A 80 8.89 -12.42 3.97
CA LEU A 80 7.49 -12.86 3.89
C LEU A 80 6.57 -11.71 3.45
N ALA A 81 6.61 -10.57 4.15
CA ALA A 81 5.77 -9.41 3.87
C ALA A 81 6.02 -8.85 2.46
N GLN A 82 7.30 -8.77 2.05
CA GLN A 82 7.65 -8.29 0.72
C GLN A 82 7.22 -9.25 -0.39
N THR A 83 7.39 -10.55 -0.18
CA THR A 83 6.92 -11.59 -1.11
C THR A 83 5.40 -11.52 -1.29
N CYS A 84 4.64 -11.48 -0.19
CA CYS A 84 3.19 -11.39 -0.25
C CYS A 84 2.71 -10.10 -0.94
N ASN A 85 3.37 -8.97 -0.69
CA ASN A 85 3.08 -7.71 -1.38
C ASN A 85 3.38 -7.80 -2.88
N ALA A 86 4.51 -8.40 -3.26
CA ALA A 86 4.87 -8.59 -4.66
C ALA A 86 3.90 -9.54 -5.37
N ILE A 87 3.45 -10.63 -4.72
CA ILE A 87 2.38 -11.50 -5.21
C ILE A 87 1.10 -10.69 -5.43
N ALA A 88 0.67 -9.91 -4.43
CA ALA A 88 -0.56 -9.12 -4.52
C ALA A 88 -0.55 -8.14 -5.71
N LEU A 89 0.57 -7.43 -5.91
CA LEU A 89 0.73 -6.48 -7.01
C LEU A 89 0.83 -7.18 -8.37
N LEU A 90 1.65 -8.22 -8.48
CA LEU A 90 1.92 -8.88 -9.77
C LEU A 90 0.70 -9.68 -10.25
N THR A 91 0.01 -10.37 -9.35
CA THR A 91 -1.20 -11.14 -9.71
C THR A 91 -2.32 -10.21 -10.14
N GLY A 92 -2.54 -9.10 -9.41
CA GLY A 92 -3.51 -8.07 -9.80
C GLY A 92 -3.20 -7.46 -11.17
N ARG A 93 -1.91 -7.18 -11.45
CA ARG A 93 -1.49 -6.60 -12.74
C ARG A 93 -1.68 -7.55 -13.93
N ASN A 94 -1.48 -8.85 -13.75
CA ASN A 94 -1.58 -9.85 -14.84
C ASN A 94 -2.94 -10.57 -14.88
N GLY A 95 -3.88 -10.21 -13.99
CA GLY A 95 -5.19 -10.85 -13.91
C GLY A 95 -5.14 -12.31 -13.40
N VAL A 96 -4.07 -12.67 -12.69
CA VAL A 96 -3.88 -14.00 -12.10
C VAL A 96 -4.78 -14.12 -10.87
N LYS A 97 -5.66 -15.13 -10.86
CA LYS A 97 -6.58 -15.36 -9.74
C LYS A 97 -5.88 -16.07 -8.59
N VAL A 98 -5.82 -15.43 -7.41
CA VAL A 98 -5.42 -16.10 -6.17
C VAL A 98 -6.64 -16.78 -5.55
N TYR A 99 -6.62 -18.12 -5.53
CA TYR A 99 -7.73 -18.96 -5.05
C TYR A 99 -7.87 -18.93 -3.52
N GLN A 100 -9.02 -19.35 -3.02
CA GLN A 100 -9.36 -19.29 -1.59
C GLN A 100 -8.35 -20.05 -0.71
N ASN A 101 -8.00 -21.28 -1.08
CA ASN A 101 -6.99 -22.09 -0.38
C ASN A 101 -5.59 -21.45 -0.38
N GLN A 102 -5.23 -20.70 -1.43
CA GLN A 102 -3.97 -19.97 -1.51
C GLN A 102 -3.99 -18.75 -0.60
N ARG A 103 -5.12 -18.02 -0.54
CA ARG A 103 -5.33 -16.92 0.40
C ARG A 103 -5.22 -17.38 1.85
N GLU A 104 -5.82 -18.53 2.17
CA GLU A 104 -5.76 -19.15 3.49
C GLU A 104 -4.32 -19.51 3.89
N GLN A 105 -3.50 -20.01 2.95
CA GLN A 105 -2.07 -20.29 3.20
C GLN A 105 -1.28 -19.00 3.47
N ILE A 106 -1.47 -17.96 2.65
CA ILE A 106 -0.83 -16.65 2.87
C ILE A 106 -1.25 -16.09 4.24
N GLN A 107 -2.55 -16.14 4.54
CA GLN A 107 -3.10 -15.66 5.80
C GLN A 107 -2.49 -16.43 6.99
N ALA A 108 -2.43 -17.76 6.92
CA ALA A 108 -1.84 -18.58 7.98
C ALA A 108 -0.36 -18.24 8.21
N ALA A 109 0.43 -18.07 7.15
CA ALA A 109 1.83 -17.66 7.26
C ALA A 109 1.99 -16.28 7.91
N LEU A 110 1.17 -15.30 7.50
CA LEU A 110 1.17 -13.97 8.11
C LEU A 110 0.76 -14.02 9.59
N LEU A 111 -0.28 -14.79 9.94
CA LEU A 111 -0.74 -14.92 11.32
C LEU A 111 0.26 -15.65 12.22
N ALA A 112 1.07 -16.54 11.67
CA ALA A 112 2.17 -17.17 12.40
C ALA A 112 3.35 -16.21 12.62
N ALA A 113 3.69 -15.38 11.62
CA ALA A 113 4.84 -14.49 11.66
C ALA A 113 4.60 -13.19 12.46
N ILE A 114 3.40 -12.61 12.38
CA ILE A 114 3.12 -11.29 13.00
C ILE A 114 3.35 -11.29 14.53
N PRO A 115 2.87 -12.26 15.33
CA PRO A 115 2.99 -12.19 16.80
C PRO A 115 4.41 -12.33 17.34
N VAL A 116 5.33 -12.93 16.56
CA VAL A 116 6.70 -13.25 16.99
C VAL A 116 7.75 -12.30 16.41
N ALA A 117 7.36 -11.41 15.50
CA ALA A 117 8.28 -10.49 14.85
C ALA A 117 8.63 -9.28 15.73
N ASP A 118 9.79 -8.69 15.47
CA ASP A 118 10.19 -7.46 16.15
C ASP A 118 9.21 -6.32 15.84
N PRO A 119 8.72 -5.58 16.86
CA PRO A 119 7.78 -4.48 16.66
C PRO A 119 8.27 -3.36 15.71
N GLN A 120 9.58 -3.12 15.62
CA GLN A 120 10.14 -2.13 14.70
C GLN A 120 10.10 -2.64 13.25
N ASP A 121 10.41 -3.91 13.02
CA ASP A 121 10.30 -4.54 11.71
C ASP A 121 8.85 -4.57 11.24
N LEU A 122 7.91 -4.90 12.14
CA LEU A 122 6.48 -4.81 11.89
C LEU A 122 6.04 -3.38 11.55
N ALA A 123 6.53 -2.37 12.25
CA ALA A 123 6.21 -0.97 11.97
C ALA A 123 6.65 -0.55 10.55
N MET A 124 7.76 -1.11 10.06
CA MET A 124 8.25 -0.87 8.71
C MET A 124 7.45 -1.65 7.65
N ALA A 125 7.03 -2.88 7.96
CA ALA A 125 6.29 -3.76 7.07
C ALA A 125 4.77 -3.47 7.01
N ALA A 126 4.19 -2.86 8.06
CA ALA A 126 2.75 -2.68 8.22
C ALA A 126 2.03 -2.07 7.00
N PRO A 127 2.53 -1.01 6.32
CA PRO A 127 1.86 -0.47 5.14
C PRO A 127 1.74 -1.48 4.00
N GLY A 128 2.79 -2.28 3.76
CA GLY A 128 2.81 -3.31 2.74
C GLY A 128 1.91 -4.51 3.10
N LEU A 129 1.89 -4.89 4.37
CA LEU A 129 1.02 -5.95 4.89
C LEU A 129 -0.46 -5.57 4.76
N VAL A 130 -0.83 -4.35 5.14
CA VAL A 130 -2.21 -3.86 5.04
C VAL A 130 -2.67 -3.78 3.58
N LEU A 131 -1.80 -3.30 2.68
CA LEU A 131 -2.07 -3.32 1.24
C LEU A 131 -2.28 -4.76 0.74
N THR A 132 -1.42 -5.68 1.14
CA THR A 132 -1.49 -7.10 0.77
C THR A 132 -2.82 -7.71 1.21
N VAL A 133 -3.20 -7.52 2.47
CA VAL A 133 -4.46 -8.01 3.06
C VAL A 133 -5.65 -7.50 2.25
N LYS A 134 -5.65 -6.21 1.88
CA LYS A 134 -6.72 -5.60 1.08
C LYS A 134 -6.78 -6.14 -0.34
N GLN A 135 -5.64 -6.24 -1.03
CA GLN A 135 -5.58 -6.69 -2.43
C GLN A 135 -5.93 -8.17 -2.58
N LEU A 136 -5.48 -9.00 -1.64
CA LEU A 136 -5.76 -10.43 -1.63
C LEU A 136 -7.05 -10.78 -0.88
N GLN A 137 -7.74 -9.79 -0.31
CA GLN A 137 -8.96 -9.96 0.49
C GLN A 137 -8.77 -10.98 1.63
N LEU A 138 -7.66 -10.86 2.35
CA LEU A 138 -7.35 -11.71 3.51
C LEU A 138 -8.15 -11.23 4.72
N SER A 139 -8.49 -12.15 5.62
CA SER A 139 -9.19 -11.83 6.86
C SER A 139 -8.22 -11.88 8.03
N LEU A 140 -7.87 -10.72 8.59
CA LEU A 140 -7.08 -10.63 9.81
C LEU A 140 -7.99 -10.54 11.04
N PRO A 141 -7.69 -11.26 12.14
CA PRO A 141 -8.38 -11.09 13.41
C PRO A 141 -8.26 -9.64 13.93
N PRO A 142 -9.28 -9.12 14.64
CA PRO A 142 -9.26 -7.76 15.19
C PRO A 142 -8.03 -7.45 16.05
N ASP A 143 -7.59 -8.40 16.86
CA ASP A 143 -6.42 -8.23 17.73
C ASP A 143 -5.11 -8.10 16.93
N THR A 144 -4.97 -8.86 15.83
CA THR A 144 -3.84 -8.73 14.91
C THR A 144 -3.84 -7.35 14.24
N ILE A 145 -5.00 -6.86 13.82
CA ILE A 145 -5.14 -5.52 13.23
C ILE A 145 -4.74 -4.45 14.26
N LYS A 146 -5.23 -4.56 15.49
CA LYS A 146 -4.88 -3.64 16.59
C LYS A 146 -3.38 -3.67 16.91
N TYR A 147 -2.76 -4.85 16.91
CA TYR A 147 -1.34 -5.00 17.14
C TYR A 147 -0.50 -4.32 16.06
N LEU A 148 -0.83 -4.56 14.77
CA LEU A 148 -0.18 -3.88 13.64
C LEU A 148 -0.37 -2.37 13.70
N HIS A 149 -1.57 -1.91 14.07
CA HIS A 149 -1.87 -0.49 14.29
C HIS A 149 -0.95 0.13 15.35
N ASN A 150 -0.80 -0.52 16.50
CA ASN A 150 0.04 -0.02 17.57
C ASN A 150 1.52 0.08 17.15
N CYS A 151 2.00 -0.86 16.33
CA CYS A 151 3.37 -0.85 15.82
C CYS A 151 3.67 0.38 14.95
N ILE A 152 2.69 0.92 14.20
CA ILE A 152 2.92 2.12 13.37
C ILE A 152 3.42 3.32 14.18
N PHE A 153 3.03 3.41 15.46
CA PHE A 153 3.46 4.51 16.31
C PHE A 153 4.92 4.38 16.77
N ILE A 154 5.49 3.18 16.72
CA ILE A 154 6.90 2.90 17.04
C ILE A 154 7.82 3.41 15.92
N LYS A 155 7.30 3.53 14.69
CA LYS A 155 8.09 3.97 13.53
C LYS A 155 8.80 5.30 13.85
N PRO A 156 10.15 5.33 13.85
CA PRO A 156 10.87 6.55 14.08
C PRO A 156 10.41 7.59 13.06
N GLN A 157 10.15 8.81 13.52
CA GLN A 157 9.92 9.94 12.63
C GLN A 157 11.23 10.21 11.90
N LEU A 158 11.51 9.46 10.83
CA LEU A 158 12.73 9.60 10.05
C LEU A 158 12.81 11.05 9.57
N ARG A 159 13.71 11.83 10.18
CA ARG A 159 14.02 13.19 9.78
C ARG A 159 14.81 13.10 8.47
N GLY A 160 14.16 13.34 7.33
CA GLY A 160 14.78 13.24 6.00
C GLY A 160 13.79 13.38 4.84
N ARG A 161 14.23 13.05 3.61
CA ARG A 161 13.44 13.17 2.36
C ARG A 161 12.18 12.28 2.28
N GLN A 162 11.93 11.41 3.27
CA GLN A 162 10.72 10.60 3.34
C GLN A 162 9.65 11.33 4.15
N ARG A 163 8.53 11.66 3.50
CA ARG A 163 7.38 12.29 4.16
C ARG A 163 6.70 11.27 5.09
N SER A 164 7.02 11.33 6.38
CA SER A 164 6.53 10.37 7.39
C SER A 164 5.02 10.49 7.62
N ALA A 165 4.47 11.71 7.60
CA ALA A 165 3.06 11.99 7.85
C ALA A 165 2.08 11.33 6.85
N PRO A 166 2.20 11.50 5.52
CA PRO A 166 1.29 10.84 4.57
C PRO A 166 1.40 9.32 4.58
N ALA A 167 2.59 8.76 4.83
CA ALA A 167 2.76 7.30 4.93
C ALA A 167 2.05 6.73 6.17
N ILE A 168 2.17 7.40 7.31
CA ILE A 168 1.45 7.03 8.54
C ILE A 168 -0.06 7.22 8.32
N ALA A 169 -0.49 8.39 7.82
CA ALA A 169 -1.91 8.69 7.57
C ALA A 169 -2.55 7.67 6.60
N GLY A 170 -1.87 7.32 5.50
CA GLY A 170 -2.35 6.30 4.57
C GLY A 170 -2.54 4.94 5.26
N SER A 171 -1.59 4.53 6.10
CA SER A 171 -1.67 3.25 6.83
C SER A 171 -2.79 3.25 7.87
N LEU A 172 -2.96 4.35 8.60
CA LEU A 172 -4.05 4.54 9.56
C LEU A 172 -5.42 4.51 8.87
N TYR A 173 -5.55 5.18 7.72
CA TYR A 173 -6.74 5.08 6.88
C TYR A 173 -7.01 3.63 6.46
N ASP A 174 -6.01 2.90 5.97
CA ASP A 174 -6.23 1.52 5.56
C ASP A 174 -6.60 0.60 6.75
N PHE A 175 -6.14 0.84 7.97
CA PHE A 175 -6.67 0.12 9.15
C PHE A 175 -8.16 0.37 9.36
N THR A 176 -8.65 1.60 9.14
CA THR A 176 -10.10 1.85 9.18
C THR A 176 -10.87 1.08 8.11
N ARG A 177 -10.23 0.86 6.95
CA ARG A 177 -10.77 0.03 5.86
C ARG A 177 -10.75 -1.47 6.16
N LEU A 178 -9.88 -1.91 7.06
CA LEU A 178 -9.86 -3.28 7.61
C LEU A 178 -10.84 -3.46 8.79
N GLY A 179 -11.61 -2.42 9.15
CA GLY A 179 -12.64 -2.48 10.18
C GLY A 179 -12.19 -2.01 11.56
N TYR A 180 -10.92 -1.63 11.75
CA TYR A 180 -10.48 -1.06 13.02
C TYR A 180 -11.01 0.37 13.20
N GLN A 181 -11.57 0.67 14.36
CA GLN A 181 -12.02 2.00 14.72
C GLN A 181 -11.32 2.42 16.01
N PRO A 182 -10.51 3.50 15.99
CA PRO A 182 -9.81 3.93 17.18
C PRO A 182 -10.82 4.41 18.24
N THR A 183 -10.46 4.22 19.50
CA THR A 183 -11.12 4.87 20.64
C THR A 183 -10.99 6.39 20.56
N VAL A 184 -11.77 7.12 21.36
CA VAL A 184 -11.68 8.59 21.44
C VAL A 184 -10.25 9.04 21.79
N ALA A 185 -9.60 8.38 22.75
CA ALA A 185 -8.24 8.71 23.16
C ALA A 185 -7.22 8.45 22.03
N GLU A 186 -7.29 7.31 21.37
CA GLU A 186 -6.43 6.99 20.22
C GLU A 186 -6.63 7.99 19.08
N ALA A 187 -7.89 8.34 18.77
CA ALA A 187 -8.22 9.32 17.74
C ALA A 187 -7.66 10.73 18.04
N VAL A 188 -7.63 11.14 19.31
CA VAL A 188 -6.98 12.40 19.73
C VAL A 188 -5.46 12.33 19.49
N VAL A 189 -4.82 11.20 19.84
CA VAL A 189 -3.38 10.99 19.59
C VAL A 189 -3.06 10.98 18.10
N TRP A 190 -3.92 10.38 17.26
CA TRP A 190 -3.80 10.47 15.81
C TRP A 190 -3.86 11.91 15.35
N GLY A 191 -4.85 12.67 15.84
CA GLY A 191 -5.03 14.09 15.54
C GLY A 191 -3.78 14.90 15.86
N GLN A 192 -3.27 14.82 17.08
CA GLN A 192 -2.04 15.50 17.51
C GLN A 192 -0.85 15.13 16.60
N ARG A 193 -0.55 13.82 16.46
CA ARG A 193 0.61 13.36 15.70
C ARG A 193 0.55 13.75 14.22
N LEU A 194 -0.61 13.65 13.59
CA LEU A 194 -0.77 13.93 12.16
C LEU A 194 -0.86 15.43 11.87
N LEU A 195 -1.58 16.21 12.69
CA LEU A 195 -1.75 17.64 12.44
C LEU A 195 -0.49 18.44 12.75
N ASP A 196 0.24 18.08 13.81
CA ASP A 196 1.46 18.78 14.24
C ASP A 196 2.61 18.62 13.23
N THR A 197 2.56 17.57 12.41
CA THR A 197 3.59 17.28 11.38
C THR A 197 3.30 17.91 10.03
N LEU A 198 2.11 18.50 9.83
CA LEU A 198 1.74 19.12 8.56
C LEU A 198 2.36 20.52 8.42
N SER A 199 3.01 20.75 7.28
CA SER A 199 3.49 22.08 6.93
C SER A 199 2.35 23.09 6.85
N GLN A 200 2.56 24.27 7.45
CA GLN A 200 1.67 25.43 7.27
C GLN A 200 1.92 26.15 5.95
N LYS A 201 3.03 25.86 5.25
CA LYS A 201 3.35 26.48 3.96
C LYS A 201 2.50 25.85 2.83
N GLY A 202 1.98 26.70 1.95
CA GLY A 202 1.22 26.27 0.77
C GLY A 202 2.09 25.56 -0.28
N GLY A 203 1.46 24.76 -1.15
CA GLY A 203 2.11 24.07 -2.29
C GLY A 203 1.58 22.66 -2.53
N ALA A 204 1.83 22.10 -3.71
CA ALA A 204 1.32 20.79 -4.12
C ALA A 204 1.73 19.64 -3.18
N SER A 205 2.98 19.66 -2.68
CA SER A 205 3.47 18.72 -1.66
C SER A 205 2.63 18.77 -0.38
N SER A 206 2.36 19.98 0.10
CA SER A 206 1.60 20.23 1.34
C SER A 206 0.13 19.83 1.17
N GLN A 207 -0.45 20.05 -0.02
CA GLN A 207 -1.82 19.63 -0.34
C GLN A 207 -1.99 18.11 -0.36
N ASP A 208 -1.03 17.38 -0.92
CA ASP A 208 -1.04 15.91 -0.93
C ASP A 208 -1.00 15.34 0.49
N ASP A 209 -0.07 15.83 1.31
CA ASP A 209 0.09 15.41 2.70
C ASP A 209 -1.18 15.72 3.52
N GLN A 210 -1.72 16.93 3.38
CA GLN A 210 -2.97 17.33 4.05
C GLN A 210 -4.16 16.44 3.63
N SER A 211 -4.27 16.09 2.34
CA SER A 211 -5.37 15.25 1.85
C SER A 211 -5.35 13.86 2.49
N TRP A 212 -4.17 13.28 2.73
CA TRP A 212 -4.04 12.00 3.43
C TRP A 212 -4.39 12.10 4.91
N VAL A 213 -3.90 13.14 5.60
CA VAL A 213 -4.20 13.36 7.01
C VAL A 213 -5.69 13.54 7.24
N PHE A 214 -6.34 14.40 6.46
CA PHE A 214 -7.79 14.61 6.58
C PHE A 214 -8.60 13.38 6.24
N LEU A 215 -8.18 12.60 5.24
CA LEU A 215 -8.82 11.33 4.93
C LEU A 215 -8.73 10.35 6.12
N ALA A 216 -7.55 10.20 6.72
CA ALA A 216 -7.36 9.29 7.85
C ALA A 216 -8.22 9.70 9.05
N LEU A 217 -8.13 10.96 9.48
CA LEU A 217 -8.87 11.47 10.64
C LEU A 217 -10.39 11.45 10.42
N SER A 218 -10.84 11.78 9.22
CA SER A 218 -12.28 11.78 8.91
C SER A 218 -12.87 10.38 8.76
N SER A 219 -12.05 9.35 8.64
CA SER A 219 -12.51 7.95 8.59
C SER A 219 -12.68 7.34 9.99
N CYS A 220 -12.28 8.06 11.04
CA CYS A 220 -12.48 7.68 12.43
C CYS A 220 -13.86 8.12 12.91
N ARG A 221 -14.73 7.16 13.28
CA ARG A 221 -16.08 7.48 13.79
C ARG A 221 -16.05 8.25 15.10
N ASN A 222 -15.04 8.00 15.93
CA ASN A 222 -14.90 8.59 17.27
C ASN A 222 -14.07 9.89 17.28
N TYR A 223 -13.61 10.38 16.12
CA TYR A 223 -12.86 11.62 16.04
C TYR A 223 -13.80 12.81 15.76
N THR A 224 -13.86 13.75 16.69
CA THR A 224 -14.57 15.02 16.49
C THR A 224 -13.56 16.11 16.18
N PRO A 225 -13.49 16.62 14.94
CA PRO A 225 -12.54 17.67 14.58
C PRO A 225 -12.92 19.01 15.21
N ALA A 226 -11.92 19.74 15.70
CA ALA A 226 -12.09 21.10 16.16
C ALA A 226 -12.48 22.06 15.00
N PRO A 227 -13.12 23.21 15.28
CA PRO A 227 -13.61 24.12 14.23
C PRO A 227 -12.51 24.62 13.27
N ASP A 228 -11.30 24.86 13.78
CA ASP A 228 -10.12 25.26 13.01
C ASP A 228 -9.65 24.15 12.05
N VAL A 229 -9.71 22.89 12.48
CA VAL A 229 -9.39 21.72 11.65
C VAL A 229 -10.41 21.58 10.51
N LYS A 230 -11.70 21.78 10.79
CA LYS A 230 -12.75 21.83 9.76
C LYS A 230 -12.53 22.98 8.78
N ALA A 231 -12.19 24.17 9.27
CA ALA A 231 -11.89 25.33 8.44
C ALA A 231 -10.68 25.08 7.54
N ARG A 232 -9.63 24.40 8.05
CA ARG A 232 -8.45 24.02 7.27
C ARG A 232 -8.79 23.05 6.14
N LEU A 233 -9.61 22.03 6.40
CA LEU A 233 -10.07 21.10 5.35
C LEU A 233 -10.93 21.83 4.30
N LYS A 234 -11.83 22.73 4.73
CA LYS A 234 -12.62 23.55 3.81
C LYS A 234 -11.72 24.43 2.93
N GLY A 235 -10.77 25.13 3.53
CA GLY A 235 -9.78 25.95 2.82
C GLY A 235 -8.93 25.13 1.85
N LEU A 236 -8.55 23.91 2.20
CA LEU A 236 -7.90 22.98 1.28
C LEU A 236 -8.81 22.69 0.08
N ALA A 237 -10.04 22.21 0.30
CA ALA A 237 -10.96 21.84 -0.76
C ALA A 237 -11.23 23.00 -1.74
N GLU A 238 -11.50 24.19 -1.21
CA GLU A 238 -11.81 25.38 -2.00
C GLU A 238 -10.56 25.93 -2.72
N GLY A 239 -9.37 25.78 -2.12
CA GLY A 239 -8.09 26.27 -2.67
C GLY A 239 -7.34 25.32 -3.61
N LEU A 240 -7.80 24.07 -3.80
CA LEU A 240 -7.17 23.16 -4.77
C LEU A 240 -7.29 23.73 -6.20
N PRO A 241 -6.22 23.73 -7.03
CA PRO A 241 -6.29 24.26 -8.39
C PRO A 241 -7.09 23.33 -9.32
N LYS A 242 -7.56 23.88 -10.46
CA LYS A 242 -8.08 23.06 -11.57
C LYS A 242 -6.93 22.17 -12.11
N GLY A 243 -7.22 20.89 -12.37
CA GLY A 243 -6.20 19.93 -12.83
C GLY A 243 -5.31 19.36 -11.71
N CYS A 244 -5.68 19.54 -10.44
CA CYS A 244 -5.03 18.84 -9.33
C CYS A 244 -5.13 17.31 -9.50
N SER A 245 -4.20 16.56 -8.90
CA SER A 245 -4.20 15.10 -8.96
C SER A 245 -5.55 14.53 -8.50
N PRO A 246 -6.18 13.62 -9.27
CA PRO A 246 -7.46 13.02 -8.91
C PRO A 246 -7.46 12.34 -7.53
N GLY A 247 -6.31 11.82 -7.11
CA GLY A 247 -6.14 11.25 -5.78
C GLY A 247 -6.33 12.28 -4.68
N ILE A 248 -5.75 13.47 -4.81
CA ILE A 248 -5.89 14.56 -3.83
C ILE A 248 -7.36 15.00 -3.77
N CYS A 249 -7.97 15.28 -4.92
CA CYS A 249 -9.38 15.69 -4.99
C CYS A 249 -10.31 14.66 -4.34
N SER A 250 -10.14 13.37 -4.66
CA SER A 250 -10.99 12.30 -4.12
C SER A 250 -10.86 12.18 -2.61
N ARG A 251 -9.62 12.19 -2.08
CA ARG A 251 -9.38 12.09 -0.64
C ARG A 251 -9.96 13.28 0.13
N THR A 252 -9.73 14.49 -0.38
CA THR A 252 -10.28 15.72 0.21
C THR A 252 -11.81 15.72 0.19
N LEU A 253 -12.44 15.33 -0.92
CA LEU A 253 -13.89 15.27 -1.04
C LEU A 253 -14.51 14.24 -0.08
N ILE A 254 -13.90 13.04 0.03
CA ILE A 254 -14.32 12.03 1.00
C ILE A 254 -14.26 12.59 2.42
N ALA A 255 -13.17 13.27 2.77
CA ALA A 255 -13.03 13.87 4.10
C ALA A 255 -14.10 14.94 4.38
N CYS A 256 -14.39 15.80 3.39
CA CYS A 256 -15.45 16.80 3.51
C CYS A 256 -16.82 16.14 3.72
N LYS A 257 -17.13 15.06 2.98
CA LYS A 257 -18.39 14.31 3.10
C LYS A 257 -18.51 13.67 4.49
N ASN A 258 -17.47 13.01 4.98
CA ASN A 258 -17.46 12.36 6.29
C ASN A 258 -17.69 13.34 7.46
N TRP A 259 -17.22 14.58 7.34
CA TRP A 259 -17.42 15.61 8.38
C TRP A 259 -18.59 16.57 8.11
N GLY A 260 -19.38 16.32 7.05
CA GLY A 260 -20.54 17.13 6.70
C GLY A 260 -20.20 18.59 6.38
N LEU A 261 -19.07 18.85 5.72
CA LEU A 261 -18.65 20.21 5.39
C LEU A 261 -19.40 20.75 4.17
N ALA A 262 -20.06 21.90 4.35
CA ALA A 262 -20.63 22.68 3.25
C ALA A 262 -19.54 23.45 2.50
N LEU A 263 -19.36 23.12 1.22
CA LEU A 263 -18.40 23.76 0.30
C LEU A 263 -19.11 24.81 -0.56
N ALA A 264 -18.35 25.80 -1.05
CA ALA A 264 -18.87 26.78 -1.99
C ALA A 264 -19.43 26.15 -3.29
N PRO A 265 -20.40 26.80 -3.98
CA PRO A 265 -20.95 26.30 -5.24
C PRO A 265 -19.87 26.04 -6.30
N GLY A 266 -19.98 24.95 -7.05
CA GLY A 266 -19.02 24.60 -8.11
C GLY A 266 -17.74 23.89 -7.63
N VAL A 267 -17.50 23.82 -6.30
CA VAL A 267 -16.30 23.18 -5.75
C VAL A 267 -16.40 21.66 -5.84
N VAL A 268 -17.56 21.08 -5.50
CA VAL A 268 -17.78 19.63 -5.57
C VAL A 268 -17.61 19.14 -7.00
N GLU A 269 -18.26 19.80 -7.96
CA GLU A 269 -18.19 19.47 -9.37
C GLU A 269 -16.76 19.57 -9.90
N ARG A 270 -16.00 20.57 -9.45
CA ARG A 270 -14.58 20.74 -9.79
C ARG A 270 -13.71 19.60 -9.23
N LEU A 271 -13.98 19.14 -8.00
CA LEU A 271 -13.22 18.05 -7.38
C LEU A 271 -13.61 16.67 -7.91
N GLU A 272 -14.87 16.49 -8.34
CA GLU A 272 -15.36 15.25 -8.98
C GLU A 272 -14.96 15.15 -10.45
N GLY A 273 -14.67 16.28 -11.10
CA GLY A 273 -14.23 16.36 -12.50
C GLY A 273 -12.96 15.56 -12.76
N ARG A 274 -13.10 14.31 -13.23
CA ARG A 274 -12.03 13.55 -13.87
C ARG A 274 -11.68 14.24 -15.19
N TYR A 275 -10.41 14.57 -15.40
CA TYR A 275 -9.83 15.16 -16.62
C TYR A 275 -10.85 15.39 -17.75
N LYS A 276 -11.48 16.57 -17.78
CA LYS A 276 -11.81 17.17 -19.07
C LYS A 276 -10.52 17.85 -19.52
N ARG A 277 -9.70 17.12 -20.26
CA ARG A 277 -8.70 17.75 -21.12
C ARG A 277 -9.45 18.38 -22.29
#